data_AF-A0A2H0S7B2-F1
#
_entry.id   AF-A0A2H0S7B2-F1
#
_cell.length_a   1.000
_cell.length_b   1.000
_cell.length_c   1.000
_cell.angle_alpha   90.00
_cell.angle_beta   90.00
_cell.angle_gamma   90.00
#
_symmetry.space_group_name_H-M   'P 1'
#
loop_
_entity.id
_entity.type
_entity.pdbx_description
1 polymer ?
#
loop_
_entity_poly.entity_id
_entity_poly.type
_entity_poly.pdbx_seq_one_letter_code
_entity_poly.pdbx_strand_id
1 'polypeptide(L)'
;MKYQKFLAVTLIISSIIFSACNPFSNPQISEEVVIKSEDNTNLYNHIIGLNLGAKQTIAIQYFNDEKDQFLKIIQNDKVTDSSSFKEISNVTIDSNGDVYYLGTNEESVISLIKNDKEVIRGSFNGLYLSPKDQVFIKFHANNSESLLDVEGNQIFKAKIIDNISFGPSGDLAFTYKSEEGDWYARYSNQSVGPYSFVSSISYSKDNDIAYITKSLVNQIILHINEKEISLKDDFTEFTNLAFETNKKVIFAGYAPAKMWYIQKNDRRMFEKNEVYNVLGEGKNIYLTGRNVKEDSKDFIYSMKKGKDIFEDLDLQYTYVTNSNDLLHAKKRAGTWLMYFNDRFVPNQESTKGYIQISKYYEDTNGNVYFLGEHGSGDIVLASIKD
;
A
#
# COMPACT_ATOMS: atom_id res chain seq x y z
N MET A 1 -9.10 -34.28 -22.41
CA MET A 1 -8.11 -33.76 -21.45
C MET A 1 -8.58 -34.08 -20.04
N LYS A 2 -7.79 -34.82 -19.26
CA LYS A 2 -8.14 -35.22 -17.89
C LYS A 2 -7.72 -34.09 -16.96
N TYR A 3 -8.66 -33.52 -16.21
CA TYR A 3 -8.35 -32.63 -15.08
C TYR A 3 -7.49 -33.41 -14.07
N GLN A 4 -6.22 -33.01 -13.96
CA GLN A 4 -5.30 -33.52 -12.95
C GLN A 4 -5.80 -33.11 -11.56
N LYS A 5 -5.73 -34.07 -10.64
CA LYS A 5 -6.00 -33.81 -9.23
C LYS A 5 -4.82 -33.00 -8.70
N PHE A 6 -5.08 -31.80 -8.19
CA PHE A 6 -4.11 -31.10 -7.37
C PHE A 6 -3.92 -31.90 -6.08
N LEU A 7 -2.70 -32.33 -5.76
CA LEU A 7 -2.37 -32.76 -4.41
C LEU A 7 -2.78 -31.62 -3.49
N ALA A 8 -3.55 -31.97 -2.47
CA ALA A 8 -3.91 -31.07 -1.41
C ALA A 8 -2.65 -30.30 -1.00
N VAL A 9 -2.70 -28.98 -1.20
CA VAL A 9 -1.89 -28.06 -0.43
C VAL A 9 -2.25 -28.38 1.00
N THR A 10 -1.50 -29.31 1.62
CA THR A 10 -1.50 -29.51 3.06
C THR A 10 -0.71 -28.33 3.58
N LEU A 11 -1.31 -27.15 3.39
CA LEU A 11 -0.95 -25.95 4.08
C LEU A 11 -1.16 -26.35 5.54
N ILE A 12 -0.12 -26.15 6.35
CA ILE A 12 -0.19 -26.28 7.79
C ILE A 12 -1.15 -25.16 8.27
N ILE A 13 -2.45 -25.34 8.05
CA ILE A 13 -3.55 -24.52 8.58
C ILE A 13 -3.89 -24.99 9.99
N SER A 14 -3.39 -26.16 10.41
CA SER A 14 -3.63 -26.70 11.75
C SER A 14 -3.01 -25.88 12.88
N SER A 15 -2.03 -25.01 12.62
CA SER A 15 -1.45 -24.10 13.62
C SER A 15 -2.07 -22.69 13.65
N ILE A 16 -2.99 -22.37 12.72
CA ILE A 16 -3.74 -21.09 12.70
C ILE A 16 -4.97 -21.12 13.65
N ILE A 17 -5.29 -22.29 14.22
CA ILE A 17 -6.59 -22.57 14.88
C ILE A 17 -6.77 -21.94 16.28
N PHE A 18 -5.81 -21.20 16.85
CA PHE A 18 -6.03 -20.57 18.17
C PHE A 18 -5.56 -19.10 18.24
N SER A 19 -6.43 -18.19 17.80
CA SER A 19 -6.76 -16.90 18.43
C SER A 19 -7.47 -16.00 17.42
N ALA A 20 -8.81 -16.00 17.43
CA ALA A 20 -9.61 -15.10 16.60
C ALA A 20 -10.12 -13.92 17.44
N CYS A 21 -9.73 -12.69 17.08
CA CYS A 21 -10.54 -11.49 17.28
C CYS A 21 -10.00 -10.29 16.45
N ASN A 22 -10.88 -9.76 15.59
CA ASN A 22 -10.98 -8.44 14.93
C ASN A 22 -10.26 -8.11 13.60
N PRO A 23 -10.97 -7.55 12.57
CA PRO A 23 -10.47 -7.42 11.19
C PRO A 23 -10.38 -5.94 10.70
N PHE A 24 -9.36 -5.17 11.11
CA PHE A 24 -9.30 -3.72 10.79
C PHE A 24 -8.05 -3.23 10.04
N SER A 25 -7.29 -4.10 9.40
CA SER A 25 -6.25 -3.68 8.46
C SER A 25 -6.15 -4.69 7.31
N ASN A 26 -6.32 -4.19 6.08
CA ASN A 26 -6.29 -4.98 4.87
C ASN A 26 -5.11 -4.53 4.00
N PRO A 27 -3.87 -5.02 4.26
CA PRO A 27 -2.73 -4.68 3.43
C PRO A 27 -2.89 -5.35 2.05
N GLN A 28 -2.75 -4.58 0.97
CA GLN A 28 -2.46 -5.17 -0.33
C GLN A 28 -1.10 -5.86 -0.25
N ILE A 29 -1.10 -7.17 -0.45
CA ILE A 29 0.08 -8.05 -0.46
C ILE A 29 0.39 -8.29 -1.93
N SER A 30 1.63 -8.14 -2.41
CA SER A 30 2.04 -8.70 -3.70
C SER A 30 3.38 -9.39 -3.51
N GLU A 31 3.40 -10.72 -3.56
CA GLU A 31 4.63 -11.51 -3.40
C GLU A 31 4.61 -12.74 -4.28
N GLU A 32 5.73 -13.06 -4.92
CA GLU A 32 5.93 -14.26 -5.73
C GLU A 32 6.10 -15.48 -4.81
N VAL A 33 5.12 -16.38 -4.80
CA VAL A 33 5.17 -17.68 -4.15
C VAL A 33 5.29 -18.74 -5.22
N VAL A 34 6.44 -19.43 -5.24
CA VAL A 34 6.65 -20.57 -6.14
C VAL A 34 5.93 -21.78 -5.53
N ILE A 35 4.74 -22.09 -6.03
CA ILE A 35 4.03 -23.33 -5.70
C ILE A 35 4.37 -24.31 -6.80
N LYS A 36 5.05 -25.41 -6.45
CA LYS A 36 5.30 -26.50 -7.39
C LYS A 36 4.06 -27.37 -7.49
N SER A 37 3.60 -27.62 -8.71
CA SER A 37 2.58 -28.62 -9.01
C SER A 37 3.12 -30.05 -8.80
N GLU A 38 2.22 -31.05 -8.80
CA GLU A 38 2.60 -32.48 -8.73
C GLU A 38 3.57 -32.92 -9.83
N ASP A 39 3.54 -32.25 -10.99
CA ASP A 39 4.39 -32.56 -12.13
C ASP A 39 5.70 -31.74 -12.17
N ASN A 40 6.03 -31.01 -11.09
CA ASN A 40 7.19 -30.13 -10.99
C ASN A 40 7.21 -29.00 -12.03
N THR A 41 6.07 -28.65 -12.64
CA THR A 41 5.99 -27.39 -13.38
C THR A 41 6.04 -26.21 -12.40
N ASN A 42 6.86 -25.22 -12.71
CA ASN A 42 6.96 -24.02 -11.90
C ASN A 42 5.74 -23.14 -12.19
N LEU A 43 4.76 -23.16 -11.30
CA LEU A 43 3.73 -22.12 -11.30
C LEU A 43 4.31 -20.90 -10.58
N TYR A 44 4.44 -19.81 -11.32
CA TYR A 44 4.65 -18.49 -10.73
C TYR A 44 3.32 -18.06 -10.15
N ASN A 45 3.23 -18.01 -8.82
CA ASN A 45 2.04 -17.51 -8.15
C ASN A 45 2.41 -16.20 -7.47
N HIS A 46 1.50 -15.25 -7.42
CA HIS A 46 1.61 -14.12 -6.52
C HIS A 46 0.45 -14.15 -5.54
N ILE A 47 0.73 -14.18 -4.23
CA ILE A 47 -0.33 -13.90 -3.26
C ILE A 47 -0.59 -12.39 -3.36
N ILE A 48 -1.78 -12.04 -3.83
CA ILE A 48 -2.18 -10.66 -4.15
C ILE A 48 -3.18 -10.07 -3.15
N GLY A 49 -3.70 -10.88 -2.22
CA GLY A 49 -4.58 -10.42 -1.16
C GLY A 49 -4.78 -11.46 -0.06
N LEU A 50 -4.96 -10.98 1.17
CA LEU A 50 -5.23 -11.79 2.35
C LEU A 50 -6.22 -11.06 3.26
N ASN A 51 -7.33 -11.72 3.61
CA ASN A 51 -8.24 -11.30 4.66
C ASN A 51 -8.35 -12.42 5.71
N LEU A 52 -8.11 -12.10 6.97
CA LEU A 52 -8.18 -13.03 8.11
C LEU A 52 -9.42 -12.83 8.99
N GLY A 53 -10.41 -12.11 8.49
CA GLY A 53 -11.68 -11.84 9.15
C GLY A 53 -12.62 -13.06 9.19
N ALA A 54 -13.92 -12.79 9.26
CA ALA A 54 -14.93 -13.85 9.44
C ALA A 54 -14.96 -14.87 8.28
N LYS A 55 -14.60 -14.41 7.08
CA LYS A 55 -14.30 -15.27 5.94
C LYS A 55 -12.81 -15.13 5.67
N GLN A 56 -12.05 -16.14 6.07
CA GLN A 56 -10.62 -16.18 5.77
C GLN A 56 -10.49 -16.36 4.26
N THR A 57 -10.01 -15.33 3.58
CA THR A 57 -9.90 -15.28 2.12
C THR A 57 -8.45 -15.03 1.71
N ILE A 58 -7.94 -15.85 0.81
CA ILE A 58 -6.63 -15.67 0.15
C ILE A 58 -6.89 -15.55 -1.35
N ALA A 59 -6.35 -14.51 -1.97
CA ALA A 59 -6.36 -14.32 -3.41
C ALA A 59 -4.96 -14.56 -3.97
N ILE A 60 -4.82 -15.53 -4.87
CA ILE A 60 -3.54 -15.96 -5.45
C ILE A 60 -3.62 -15.78 -6.97
N GLN A 61 -2.86 -14.83 -7.50
CA GLN A 61 -2.62 -14.72 -8.93
C GLN A 61 -1.70 -15.84 -9.36
N TYR A 62 -1.92 -16.45 -10.53
CA TYR A 62 -0.94 -17.36 -11.11
C TYR A 62 -0.95 -17.30 -12.63
N PHE A 63 0.14 -17.74 -13.24
CA PHE A 63 0.32 -17.74 -14.69
C PHE A 63 0.28 -19.16 -15.25
N ASN A 64 -0.36 -19.36 -16.40
CA ASN A 64 -0.17 -20.57 -17.21
C ASN A 64 1.03 -20.42 -18.17
N ASP A 65 1.38 -21.52 -18.85
CA ASP A 65 2.45 -21.54 -19.86
C ASP A 65 2.20 -20.58 -21.04
N GLU A 66 0.93 -20.22 -21.28
CA GLU A 66 0.49 -19.28 -22.32
C GLU A 66 0.53 -17.81 -21.87
N LYS A 67 0.97 -17.55 -20.63
CA LYS A 67 1.03 -16.24 -19.96
C LYS A 67 -0.32 -15.61 -19.63
N ASP A 68 -1.41 -16.38 -19.69
CA ASP A 68 -2.68 -15.94 -19.14
C ASP A 68 -2.59 -15.87 -17.62
N GLN A 69 -3.35 -14.94 -17.06
CA GLN A 69 -3.42 -14.72 -15.63
C GLN A 69 -4.73 -15.29 -15.08
N PHE A 70 -4.58 -16.04 -14.00
CA PHE A 70 -5.69 -16.62 -13.27
C PHE A 70 -5.67 -16.11 -11.84
N LEU A 71 -6.85 -16.04 -11.24
CA LEU A 71 -7.00 -15.77 -9.83
C LEU A 71 -7.57 -17.03 -9.16
N LYS A 72 -6.87 -17.51 -8.14
CA LYS A 72 -7.37 -18.54 -7.25
C LYS A 72 -7.82 -17.90 -5.96
N ILE A 73 -9.09 -18.03 -5.64
CA ILE A 73 -9.69 -17.51 -4.41
C ILE A 73 -9.91 -18.68 -3.47
N ILE A 74 -9.24 -18.67 -2.32
CA ILE A 74 -9.41 -19.65 -1.26
C ILE A 74 -10.19 -18.97 -0.14
N GLN A 75 -11.44 -19.38 0.10
CA GLN A 75 -12.33 -18.78 1.09
C GLN A 75 -12.93 -19.86 2.01
N ASN A 76 -12.59 -19.85 3.31
CA ASN A 76 -13.06 -20.85 4.28
C ASN A 76 -12.96 -22.30 3.75
N ASP A 77 -11.77 -22.70 3.30
CA ASP A 77 -11.45 -24.00 2.68
C ASP A 77 -12.09 -24.27 1.31
N LYS A 78 -12.91 -23.37 0.78
CA LYS A 78 -13.43 -23.47 -0.60
C LYS A 78 -12.48 -22.81 -1.56
N VAL A 79 -12.10 -23.56 -2.59
CA VAL A 79 -11.27 -23.08 -3.68
C VAL A 79 -12.16 -22.74 -4.87
N THR A 80 -12.07 -21.51 -5.35
CA THR A 80 -12.71 -21.06 -6.59
C THR A 80 -11.62 -20.56 -7.53
N ASP A 81 -11.62 -21.07 -8.76
CA ASP A 81 -10.73 -20.58 -9.82
C ASP A 81 -11.52 -19.56 -10.64
N SER A 82 -10.94 -18.39 -10.88
CA SER A 82 -11.55 -17.37 -11.72
C SER A 82 -11.60 -17.82 -13.18
N SER A 83 -12.45 -17.16 -13.98
CA SER A 83 -12.30 -17.19 -15.43
C SER A 83 -10.91 -16.72 -15.84
N SER A 84 -10.42 -17.19 -16.99
CA SER A 84 -9.14 -16.76 -17.57
C SER A 84 -9.22 -15.29 -17.97
N PHE A 85 -8.29 -14.48 -17.49
CA PHE A 85 -8.08 -13.11 -17.91
C PHE A 85 -6.69 -12.97 -18.53
N LYS A 86 -6.56 -12.06 -19.50
CA LYS A 86 -5.27 -11.73 -20.09
C LYS A 86 -4.37 -11.04 -19.05
N GLU A 87 -4.96 -10.20 -18.21
CA GLU A 87 -4.28 -9.51 -17.12
C GLU A 87 -5.23 -9.31 -15.94
N ILE A 88 -4.73 -9.48 -14.72
CA ILE A 88 -5.41 -9.14 -13.47
C ILE A 88 -4.59 -8.03 -12.81
N SER A 89 -5.25 -6.94 -12.46
CA SER A 89 -4.66 -5.81 -11.77
C SER A 89 -5.53 -5.36 -10.61
N ASN A 90 -4.94 -4.63 -9.66
CA ASN A 90 -5.64 -3.96 -8.57
C ASN A 90 -6.61 -4.86 -7.82
N VAL A 91 -6.08 -5.82 -7.06
CA VAL A 91 -6.90 -6.76 -6.28
C VAL A 91 -7.08 -6.22 -4.85
N THR A 92 -8.29 -6.32 -4.33
CA THR A 92 -8.62 -5.97 -2.95
C THR A 92 -9.65 -6.94 -2.40
N ILE A 93 -9.71 -7.07 -1.08
CA ILE A 93 -10.62 -8.01 -0.40
C ILE A 93 -11.33 -7.25 0.71
N ASP A 94 -12.65 -7.07 0.65
CA ASP A 94 -13.34 -6.37 1.75
C ASP A 94 -13.35 -7.20 3.05
N SER A 95 -13.74 -6.62 4.19
CA SER A 95 -13.77 -7.32 5.48
C SER A 95 -14.75 -8.50 5.51
N ASN A 96 -15.73 -8.54 4.59
CA ASN A 96 -16.63 -9.67 4.37
C ASN A 96 -15.97 -10.78 3.54
N GLY A 97 -14.69 -10.64 3.19
CA GLY A 97 -13.94 -11.61 2.40
C GLY A 97 -14.35 -11.67 0.95
N ASP A 98 -15.14 -10.70 0.45
CA ASP A 98 -15.46 -10.60 -0.97
C ASP A 98 -14.23 -10.04 -1.70
N VAL A 99 -13.86 -10.69 -2.81
CA VAL A 99 -12.69 -10.32 -3.61
C VAL A 99 -13.14 -9.46 -4.77
N TYR A 100 -12.46 -8.32 -4.94
CA TYR A 100 -12.63 -7.39 -6.05
C TYR A 100 -11.33 -7.27 -6.82
N TYR A 101 -11.40 -7.33 -8.14
CA TYR A 101 -10.24 -7.14 -8.99
C TYR A 101 -10.62 -6.60 -10.36
N LEU A 102 -9.64 -6.01 -11.04
CA LEU A 102 -9.77 -5.56 -12.42
C LEU A 102 -9.16 -6.61 -13.34
N GLY A 103 -10.01 -7.28 -14.12
CA GLY A 103 -9.59 -8.28 -15.11
C GLY A 103 -9.68 -7.72 -16.53
N THR A 104 -8.59 -7.80 -17.29
CA THR A 104 -8.53 -7.44 -18.71
C THR A 104 -8.74 -8.68 -19.55
N ASN A 105 -9.71 -8.67 -20.47
CA ASN A 105 -9.94 -9.78 -21.40
C ASN A 105 -9.06 -9.67 -22.67
N GLU A 106 -9.21 -10.61 -23.61
CA GLU A 106 -8.45 -10.60 -24.88
C GLU A 106 -8.67 -9.32 -25.71
N GLU A 107 -9.87 -8.74 -25.63
CA GLU A 107 -10.26 -7.51 -26.29
C GLU A 107 -9.70 -6.25 -25.59
N SER A 108 -8.88 -6.42 -24.56
CA SER A 108 -8.34 -5.35 -23.71
C SER A 108 -9.43 -4.54 -22.98
N VAL A 109 -10.59 -5.15 -22.76
CA VAL A 109 -11.66 -4.57 -21.95
C VAL A 109 -11.44 -4.95 -20.50
N ILE A 110 -11.49 -3.96 -19.61
CA ILE A 110 -11.30 -4.17 -18.18
C ILE A 110 -12.67 -4.36 -17.53
N SER A 111 -12.81 -5.39 -16.71
CA SER A 111 -14.02 -5.70 -15.96
C SER A 111 -13.71 -5.64 -14.47
N LEU A 112 -14.56 -4.98 -13.69
CA LEU A 112 -14.61 -5.19 -12.26
C LEU A 112 -15.30 -6.52 -12.00
N ILE A 113 -14.63 -7.40 -11.27
CA ILE A 113 -15.16 -8.71 -10.90
C ILE A 113 -15.28 -8.79 -9.39
N LYS A 114 -16.45 -9.22 -8.91
CA LYS A 114 -16.73 -9.52 -7.51
C LYS A 114 -17.01 -11.01 -7.37
N ASN A 115 -16.17 -11.74 -6.64
CA ASN A 115 -16.31 -13.19 -6.43
C ASN A 115 -16.60 -13.94 -7.75
N ASP A 116 -15.75 -13.73 -8.77
CA ASP A 116 -15.83 -14.33 -10.11
C ASP A 116 -17.07 -13.95 -10.95
N LYS A 117 -17.83 -12.94 -10.53
CA LYS A 117 -18.92 -12.37 -11.32
C LYS A 117 -18.54 -10.99 -11.80
N GLU A 118 -18.57 -10.79 -13.12
CA GLU A 118 -18.46 -9.46 -13.71
C GLU A 118 -19.59 -8.56 -13.19
N VAL A 119 -19.21 -7.40 -12.67
CA VAL A 119 -20.15 -6.42 -12.12
C VAL A 119 -20.25 -5.22 -13.08
N ILE A 120 -19.11 -4.73 -13.56
CA ILE A 120 -19.03 -3.54 -14.42
C ILE A 120 -17.94 -3.76 -15.47
N ARG A 121 -18.21 -3.32 -16.70
CA ARG A 121 -17.28 -3.39 -17.83
C ARG A 121 -16.88 -1.98 -18.27
N GLY A 122 -15.59 -1.70 -18.45
CA GLY A 122 -15.11 -0.34 -18.69
C GLY A 122 -13.61 -0.17 -18.90
N SER A 123 -13.15 1.08 -18.94
CA SER A 123 -11.74 1.45 -18.90
C SER A 123 -11.42 1.99 -17.50
N PHE A 124 -10.89 1.12 -16.65
CA PHE A 124 -10.60 1.42 -15.26
C PHE A 124 -9.10 1.66 -15.07
N ASN A 125 -8.75 2.60 -14.19
CA ASN A 125 -7.35 2.89 -13.86
C ASN A 125 -7.08 2.94 -12.34
N GLY A 126 -8.05 2.52 -11.52
CA GLY A 126 -7.82 2.31 -10.09
C GLY A 126 -8.99 1.64 -9.41
N LEU A 127 -8.67 0.81 -8.42
CA LEU A 127 -9.62 0.18 -7.50
C LEU A 127 -9.22 0.54 -6.08
N TYR A 128 -10.17 1.04 -5.29
CA TYR A 128 -9.91 1.56 -3.97
C TYR A 128 -10.90 0.97 -2.98
N LEU A 129 -10.40 0.52 -1.83
CA LEU A 129 -11.22 0.00 -0.73
C LEU A 129 -11.10 0.94 0.46
N SER A 130 -12.23 1.48 0.92
CA SER A 130 -12.24 2.27 2.14
C SER A 130 -12.15 1.40 3.40
N PRO A 131 -11.78 1.97 4.57
CA PRO A 131 -11.84 1.27 5.85
C PRO A 131 -13.24 0.78 6.27
N LYS A 132 -14.30 1.20 5.58
CA LYS A 132 -15.69 0.78 5.79
C LYS A 132 -16.21 -0.18 4.72
N ASP A 133 -15.30 -0.83 4.00
CA ASP A 133 -15.62 -1.80 2.93
C ASP A 133 -16.37 -1.24 1.74
N GLN A 134 -16.40 0.08 1.59
CA GLN A 134 -16.90 0.70 0.38
C GLN A 134 -15.82 0.61 -0.70
N VAL A 135 -16.17 0.03 -1.84
CA VAL A 135 -15.30 -0.10 -3.01
C VAL A 135 -15.60 1.03 -3.98
N PHE A 136 -14.54 1.72 -4.38
CA PHE A 136 -14.57 2.81 -5.35
C PHE A 136 -13.73 2.44 -6.56
N ILE A 137 -14.23 2.82 -7.73
CA ILE A 137 -13.59 2.51 -9.01
C ILE A 137 -13.33 3.81 -9.73
N LYS A 138 -12.09 4.01 -10.15
CA LYS A 138 -11.73 5.13 -11.00
C LYS A 138 -11.80 4.70 -12.47
N PHE A 139 -12.65 5.37 -13.21
CA PHE A 139 -13.02 5.08 -14.59
C PHE A 139 -12.60 6.24 -15.50
N HIS A 140 -11.98 5.93 -16.63
CA HIS A 140 -11.57 6.93 -17.62
C HIS A 140 -12.43 6.82 -18.87
N ALA A 141 -13.09 7.91 -19.27
CA ALA A 141 -13.82 7.98 -20.52
C ALA A 141 -13.88 9.40 -21.08
N ASN A 142 -13.76 9.51 -22.41
CA ASN A 142 -13.96 10.76 -23.16
C ASN A 142 -13.12 11.94 -22.61
N ASN A 143 -11.84 11.72 -22.28
CA ASN A 143 -10.93 12.71 -21.68
C ASN A 143 -11.35 13.21 -20.29
N SER A 144 -12.23 12.48 -19.62
CA SER A 144 -12.67 12.74 -18.24
C SER A 144 -12.51 11.49 -17.40
N GLU A 145 -12.44 11.67 -16.09
CA GLU A 145 -12.41 10.60 -15.11
C GLU A 145 -13.66 10.65 -14.24
N SER A 146 -14.17 9.48 -13.89
CA SER A 146 -15.32 9.30 -13.02
C SER A 146 -14.93 8.40 -11.86
N LEU A 147 -15.44 8.72 -10.68
CA LEU A 147 -15.39 7.84 -9.53
C LEU A 147 -16.76 7.18 -9.39
N LEU A 148 -16.78 5.86 -9.43
CA LEU A 148 -17.98 5.03 -9.34
C LEU A 148 -17.97 4.25 -8.03
N ASP A 149 -19.14 3.91 -7.51
CA ASP A 149 -19.26 2.84 -6.52
C ASP A 149 -19.24 1.46 -7.21
N VAL A 150 -19.32 0.40 -6.39
CA VAL A 150 -19.34 -0.99 -6.86
C VAL A 150 -20.56 -1.35 -7.71
N GLU A 151 -21.65 -0.58 -7.62
CA GLU A 151 -22.86 -0.76 -8.42
C GLU A 151 -22.80 0.01 -9.75
N GLY A 152 -21.75 0.81 -9.94
CA GLY A 152 -21.55 1.65 -11.13
C GLY A 152 -22.24 3.00 -11.05
N ASN A 153 -22.77 3.38 -9.89
CA ASN A 153 -23.34 4.71 -9.70
C ASN A 153 -22.20 5.74 -9.69
N GLN A 154 -22.35 6.80 -10.48
CA GLN A 154 -21.36 7.86 -10.56
C GLN A 154 -21.41 8.74 -9.30
N ILE A 155 -20.35 8.68 -8.51
CA ILE A 155 -20.16 9.49 -7.30
C ILE A 155 -19.62 10.86 -7.65
N PHE A 156 -18.66 10.89 -8.58
CA PHE A 156 -18.00 12.12 -8.98
C PHE A 156 -17.49 12.04 -10.43
N LYS A 157 -17.35 13.19 -11.09
CA LYS A 157 -16.78 13.31 -12.42
C LYS A 157 -15.98 14.59 -12.55
N ALA A 158 -14.80 14.50 -13.15
CA ALA A 158 -13.92 15.62 -13.43
C ALA A 158 -13.02 15.32 -14.63
N LYS A 159 -12.21 16.29 -15.08
CA LYS A 159 -11.23 16.05 -16.14
C LYS A 159 -10.15 15.07 -15.68
N ILE A 160 -9.69 15.25 -14.45
CA ILE A 160 -8.73 14.37 -13.76
C ILE A 160 -9.19 14.23 -12.30
N ILE A 161 -9.10 13.03 -11.74
CA ILE A 161 -9.26 12.71 -10.33
C ILE A 161 -7.95 12.09 -9.86
N ASP A 162 -7.35 12.59 -8.79
CA ASP A 162 -6.04 12.15 -8.33
C ASP A 162 -5.96 12.10 -6.79
N ASN A 163 -4.90 11.51 -6.26
CA ASN A 163 -4.59 11.42 -4.83
C ASN A 163 -5.80 11.00 -3.97
N ILE A 164 -6.42 9.87 -4.26
CA ILE A 164 -7.55 9.36 -3.47
C ILE A 164 -7.04 8.89 -2.09
N SER A 165 -7.70 9.33 -1.02
CA SER A 165 -7.39 9.00 0.36
C SER A 165 -8.67 8.75 1.17
N PHE A 166 -8.58 7.88 2.18
CA PHE A 166 -9.69 7.58 3.08
C PHE A 166 -9.33 7.88 4.53
N GLY A 167 -10.24 8.54 5.23
CA GLY A 167 -10.16 8.67 6.66
C GLY A 167 -10.49 7.34 7.36
N PRO A 168 -10.04 7.14 8.60
CA PRO A 168 -10.47 6.02 9.44
C PRO A 168 -12.01 5.89 9.57
N SER A 169 -12.74 6.99 9.45
CA SER A 169 -14.21 7.01 9.38
C SER A 169 -14.77 6.54 8.04
N GLY A 170 -13.95 6.13 7.07
CA GLY A 170 -14.36 5.86 5.69
C GLY A 170 -14.64 7.11 4.86
N ASP A 171 -14.41 8.31 5.40
CA ASP A 171 -14.60 9.55 4.65
C ASP A 171 -13.63 9.62 3.48
N LEU A 172 -14.16 9.87 2.28
CA LEU A 172 -13.41 9.98 1.04
C LEU A 172 -12.85 11.40 0.87
N ALA A 173 -11.57 11.50 0.53
CA ALA A 173 -10.95 12.72 0.03
C ALA A 173 -10.14 12.45 -1.24
N PHE A 174 -10.07 13.44 -2.12
CA PHE A 174 -9.27 13.36 -3.35
C PHE A 174 -9.01 14.74 -3.93
N THR A 175 -8.06 14.84 -4.84
CA THR A 175 -7.85 16.05 -5.63
C THR A 175 -8.46 15.86 -7.00
N TYR A 176 -8.90 16.95 -7.64
CA TYR A 176 -9.41 16.87 -9.00
C TYR A 176 -9.11 18.13 -9.80
N LYS A 177 -8.99 17.96 -11.11
CA LYS A 177 -8.92 19.04 -12.08
C LYS A 177 -10.27 19.21 -12.75
N SER A 178 -10.85 20.40 -12.68
CA SER A 178 -12.11 20.70 -13.36
C SER A 178 -11.94 20.65 -14.88
N GLU A 179 -13.06 20.65 -15.61
CA GLU A 179 -13.05 20.76 -17.07
C GLU A 179 -12.41 22.08 -17.55
N GLU A 180 -12.57 23.15 -16.75
CA GLU A 180 -11.98 24.47 -16.97
C GLU A 180 -10.47 24.50 -16.71
N GLY A 181 -9.93 23.48 -16.02
CA GLY A 181 -8.49 23.28 -15.84
C GLY A 181 -7.93 23.69 -14.49
N ASP A 182 -8.76 24.21 -13.58
CA ASP A 182 -8.37 24.53 -12.22
C ASP A 182 -8.38 23.29 -11.33
N TRP A 183 -7.52 23.28 -10.30
CA TRP A 183 -7.44 22.19 -9.34
C TRP A 183 -8.21 22.49 -8.06
N TYR A 184 -8.77 21.44 -7.47
CA TYR A 184 -9.57 21.48 -6.25
C TYR A 184 -9.21 20.30 -5.36
N ALA A 185 -9.35 20.49 -4.05
CA ALA A 185 -9.36 19.42 -3.06
C ALA A 185 -10.82 19.14 -2.68
N ARG A 186 -11.25 17.87 -2.69
CA ARG A 186 -12.57 17.46 -2.21
C ARG A 186 -12.41 16.57 -0.98
N TYR A 187 -13.14 16.89 0.07
CA TYR A 187 -13.25 16.09 1.29
C TYR A 187 -14.59 16.41 1.96
N SER A 188 -15.19 15.50 2.72
CA SER A 188 -16.47 15.73 3.42
C SER A 188 -17.58 16.35 2.55
N ASN A 189 -17.67 15.94 1.28
CA ASN A 189 -18.58 16.49 0.24
C ASN A 189 -18.41 17.96 -0.15
N GLN A 190 -17.43 18.67 0.42
CA GLN A 190 -17.06 20.03 0.03
C GLN A 190 -15.88 20.02 -0.95
N SER A 191 -15.86 21.00 -1.85
CA SER A 191 -14.74 21.26 -2.75
C SER A 191 -14.09 22.59 -2.36
N VAL A 192 -12.77 22.59 -2.19
CA VAL A 192 -11.98 23.77 -1.84
C VAL A 192 -11.03 24.09 -3.00
N GLY A 193 -10.98 25.37 -3.40
CA GLY A 193 -10.26 25.88 -4.56
C GLY A 193 -10.97 27.12 -5.14
N PRO A 194 -10.60 27.58 -6.35
CA PRO A 194 -9.62 26.99 -7.26
C PRO A 194 -8.16 27.20 -6.84
N TYR A 195 -7.32 26.26 -7.24
CA TYR A 195 -5.86 26.30 -7.12
C TYR A 195 -5.22 26.09 -8.50
N SER A 196 -3.97 26.54 -8.66
CA SER A 196 -3.22 26.23 -9.89
C SER A 196 -2.78 24.77 -9.92
N PHE A 197 -2.62 24.15 -8.75
CA PHE A 197 -2.31 22.73 -8.59
C PHE A 197 -2.63 22.26 -7.15
N VAL A 198 -2.99 20.98 -6.98
CA VAL A 198 -3.08 20.32 -5.66
C VAL A 198 -2.29 19.02 -5.75
N SER A 199 -1.23 18.88 -4.93
CA SER A 199 -0.23 17.84 -5.13
C SER A 199 -0.50 16.55 -4.37
N SER A 200 -1.08 16.64 -3.17
CA SER A 200 -1.32 15.48 -2.31
C SER A 200 -2.41 15.82 -1.30
N ILE A 201 -3.15 14.81 -0.86
CA ILE A 201 -4.18 14.90 0.18
C ILE A 201 -4.14 13.63 1.03
N SER A 202 -4.29 13.77 2.34
CA SER A 202 -4.16 12.65 3.28
C SER A 202 -5.00 12.91 4.53
N TYR A 203 -5.45 11.83 5.17
CA TYR A 203 -6.09 11.87 6.48
C TYR A 203 -5.13 11.42 7.59
N SER A 204 -5.30 12.00 8.77
CA SER A 204 -4.73 11.50 10.01
C SER A 204 -5.58 10.37 10.61
N LYS A 205 -5.06 9.74 11.68
CA LYS A 205 -5.81 8.74 12.45
C LYS A 205 -7.05 9.31 13.17
N ASP A 206 -7.13 10.63 13.36
CA ASP A 206 -8.28 11.31 13.97
C ASP A 206 -9.23 11.93 12.94
N ASN A 207 -9.07 11.61 11.65
CA ASN A 207 -9.79 12.21 10.51
C ASN A 207 -9.51 13.71 10.27
N ASP A 208 -8.45 14.28 10.87
CA ASP A 208 -7.93 15.57 10.37
C ASP A 208 -7.41 15.39 8.94
N ILE A 209 -7.72 16.33 8.05
CA ILE A 209 -7.30 16.31 6.64
C ILE A 209 -6.12 17.24 6.45
N ALA A 210 -5.18 16.87 5.59
CA ALA A 210 -4.17 17.80 5.10
C ALA A 210 -4.00 17.66 3.60
N TYR A 211 -3.67 18.77 2.94
CA TYR A 211 -3.37 18.80 1.52
C TYR A 211 -2.44 19.95 1.17
N ILE A 212 -1.62 19.77 0.13
CA ILE A 212 -0.70 20.80 -0.36
C ILE A 212 -1.22 21.36 -1.66
N THR A 213 -1.26 22.69 -1.74
CA THR A 213 -1.76 23.42 -2.90
C THR A 213 -0.72 24.38 -3.40
N LYS A 214 -0.80 24.69 -4.69
CA LYS A 214 -0.16 25.85 -5.29
C LYS A 214 -1.26 26.86 -5.63
N SER A 215 -1.18 28.05 -5.07
CA SER A 215 -2.11 29.14 -5.34
C SER A 215 -1.97 29.64 -6.79
N LEU A 216 -2.91 30.47 -7.23
CA LEU A 216 -2.86 31.09 -8.57
C LEU A 216 -1.69 32.08 -8.73
N VAL A 217 -1.12 32.55 -7.62
CA VAL A 217 0.07 33.41 -7.58
C VAL A 217 1.35 32.63 -7.29
N ASN A 218 1.34 31.32 -7.57
CA ASN A 218 2.47 30.39 -7.39
C ASN A 218 3.00 30.25 -5.96
N GLN A 219 2.21 30.61 -4.94
CA GLN A 219 2.58 30.35 -3.54
C GLN A 219 2.14 28.94 -3.13
N ILE A 220 2.95 28.27 -2.32
CA ILE A 220 2.59 26.93 -1.84
C ILE A 220 2.07 27.03 -0.42
N ILE A 221 0.91 26.43 -0.23
CA ILE A 221 0.15 26.47 1.01
C ILE A 221 -0.12 25.03 1.43
N LEU A 222 0.33 24.69 2.65
CA LEU A 222 -0.11 23.49 3.34
C LEU A 222 -1.41 23.81 4.07
N HIS A 223 -2.45 23.08 3.75
CA HIS A 223 -3.73 23.13 4.45
C HIS A 223 -3.77 21.99 5.46
N ILE A 224 -4.14 22.30 6.70
CA ILE A 224 -4.48 21.30 7.72
C ILE A 224 -5.87 21.65 8.22
N ASN A 225 -6.85 20.82 7.86
CA ASN A 225 -8.27 21.13 7.91
C ASN A 225 -8.56 22.42 7.13
N GLU A 226 -8.99 23.47 7.83
CA GLU A 226 -9.29 24.80 7.27
C GLU A 226 -8.15 25.80 7.51
N LYS A 227 -7.06 25.38 8.17
CA LYS A 227 -5.95 26.26 8.49
C LYS A 227 -4.90 26.23 7.38
N GLU A 228 -4.62 27.42 6.85
CA GLU A 228 -3.54 27.62 5.90
C GLU A 228 -2.20 27.87 6.61
N ILE A 229 -1.16 27.20 6.14
CA ILE A 229 0.23 27.40 6.54
C ILE A 229 1.01 27.73 5.27
N SER A 230 1.31 29.02 5.07
CA SER A 230 2.17 29.46 3.98
C SER A 230 3.58 28.92 4.21
N LEU A 231 4.09 28.21 3.21
CA LEU A 231 5.44 27.68 3.23
C LEU A 231 6.38 28.79 2.73
N LYS A 232 7.41 29.12 3.53
CA LYS A 232 8.30 30.26 3.27
C LYS A 232 9.31 30.03 2.15
N ASP A 233 9.36 28.81 1.62
CA ASP A 233 10.37 28.39 0.66
C ASP A 233 9.77 28.29 -0.75
N ASP A 234 10.57 28.70 -1.74
CA ASP A 234 10.23 28.66 -3.17
C ASP A 234 10.28 27.23 -3.72
N PHE A 235 9.62 26.27 -3.07
CA PHE A 235 9.53 24.91 -3.58
C PHE A 235 8.98 24.89 -5.01
N THR A 236 9.56 24.05 -5.87
CA THR A 236 9.10 23.90 -7.25
C THR A 236 8.16 22.71 -7.39
N GLU A 237 8.34 21.67 -6.56
CA GLU A 237 7.58 20.43 -6.59
C GLU A 237 7.39 19.87 -5.17
N PHE A 238 6.38 19.02 -4.98
CA PHE A 238 6.13 18.30 -3.72
C PHE A 238 5.80 16.86 -4.01
N THR A 239 6.16 16.00 -3.07
CA THR A 239 5.74 14.60 -3.04
C THR A 239 4.72 14.39 -1.91
N ASN A 240 4.58 13.13 -1.53
CA ASN A 240 3.63 12.61 -0.58
C ASN A 240 3.58 13.39 0.74
N LEU A 241 2.36 13.46 1.26
CA LEU A 241 1.99 14.07 2.52
C LEU A 241 1.65 12.98 3.53
N ALA A 242 2.22 13.04 4.73
CA ALA A 242 1.90 12.12 5.80
C ALA A 242 1.72 12.83 7.14
N PHE A 243 0.85 12.29 7.99
CA PHE A 243 0.73 12.75 9.37
C PHE A 243 1.74 12.02 10.26
N GLU A 244 2.54 12.79 11.02
CA GLU A 244 3.26 12.24 12.18
C GLU A 244 2.29 12.09 13.36
N THR A 245 1.48 13.12 13.63
CA THR A 245 0.43 13.11 14.65
C THR A 245 -0.73 13.97 14.17
N ASN A 246 -1.87 13.96 14.86
CA ASN A 246 -3.13 14.62 14.44
C ASN A 246 -3.00 16.14 14.17
N LYS A 247 -1.87 16.79 14.46
CA LYS A 247 -1.62 18.21 14.13
C LYS A 247 -0.22 18.47 13.57
N LYS A 248 0.50 17.41 13.23
CA LYS A 248 1.86 17.50 12.71
C LYS A 248 1.91 16.73 11.43
N VAL A 249 2.02 17.50 10.36
CA VAL A 249 2.10 17.01 9.01
C VAL A 249 3.55 17.11 8.56
N ILE A 250 3.98 16.09 7.84
CA ILE A 250 5.30 16.00 7.26
C ILE A 250 5.14 15.75 5.78
N PHE A 251 5.93 16.47 5.01
CA PHE A 251 5.98 16.34 3.58
C PHE A 251 7.41 16.52 3.11
N ALA A 252 7.67 16.02 1.91
CA ALA A 252 8.89 16.30 1.19
C ALA A 252 8.59 17.26 0.03
N GLY A 253 9.36 18.35 -0.04
CA GLY A 253 9.28 19.34 -1.11
C GLY A 253 10.62 19.46 -1.82
N TYR A 254 10.63 19.54 -3.14
CA TYR A 254 11.81 19.81 -3.94
C TYR A 254 11.97 21.31 -4.14
N ALA A 255 13.09 21.87 -3.71
CA ALA A 255 13.37 23.30 -3.90
C ALA A 255 14.44 23.54 -4.99
N PRO A 256 14.53 24.78 -5.53
CA PRO A 256 15.34 25.15 -6.69
C PRO A 256 16.83 24.80 -6.59
N ALA A 257 17.35 24.64 -5.36
CA ALA A 257 18.70 24.17 -5.10
C ALA A 257 18.94 22.68 -5.44
N LYS A 258 17.96 22.01 -6.07
CA LYS A 258 17.97 20.59 -6.41
C LYS A 258 18.05 19.66 -5.20
N MET A 259 17.42 20.07 -4.10
CA MET A 259 17.36 19.28 -2.89
C MET A 259 15.91 19.09 -2.47
N TRP A 260 15.63 17.91 -1.91
CA TRP A 260 14.42 17.61 -1.18
C TRP A 260 14.56 18.07 0.26
N TYR A 261 13.51 18.72 0.75
CA TYR A 261 13.41 19.17 2.12
C TYR A 261 12.30 18.41 2.78
N ILE A 262 12.60 17.87 3.95
CA ILE A 262 11.57 17.32 4.82
C ILE A 262 11.14 18.45 5.73
N GLN A 263 9.87 18.81 5.63
CA GLN A 263 9.30 19.87 6.42
C GLN A 263 8.23 19.31 7.34
N LYS A 264 8.25 19.77 8.58
CA LYS A 264 7.30 19.43 9.63
C LYS A 264 6.53 20.69 9.99
N ASN A 265 5.29 20.77 9.52
CA ASN A 265 4.48 22.00 9.55
C ASN A 265 5.23 23.19 8.93
N ASP A 266 5.63 24.19 9.72
CA ASP A 266 6.33 25.41 9.30
C ASP A 266 7.86 25.35 9.51
N ARG A 267 8.39 24.20 9.96
CA ARG A 267 9.82 24.02 10.26
C ARG A 267 10.49 23.06 9.29
N ARG A 268 11.54 23.54 8.64
CA ARG A 268 12.47 22.72 7.86
C ARG A 268 13.25 21.81 8.80
N MET A 269 13.23 20.50 8.54
CA MET A 269 13.91 19.50 9.36
C MET A 269 15.27 19.10 8.77
N PHE A 270 15.35 18.92 7.44
CA PHE A 270 16.57 18.41 6.80
C PHE A 270 16.59 18.68 5.28
N GLU A 271 17.78 18.64 4.66
CA GLU A 271 18.03 18.80 3.21
C GLU A 271 18.72 17.54 2.64
N LYS A 272 18.17 16.91 1.59
CA LYS A 272 18.74 15.71 0.92
C LYS A 272 18.68 15.84 -0.60
N ASN A 273 19.51 15.08 -1.31
CA ASN A 273 19.59 15.15 -2.78
C ASN A 273 18.34 14.55 -3.46
N GLU A 274 17.84 13.40 -3.00
CA GLU A 274 16.62 12.75 -3.53
C GLU A 274 15.80 12.12 -2.39
N VAL A 275 14.51 12.46 -2.30
CA VAL A 275 13.53 11.81 -1.42
C VAL A 275 12.37 11.38 -2.29
N TYR A 276 12.05 10.09 -2.26
CA TYR A 276 10.98 9.50 -3.07
C TYR A 276 9.67 9.46 -2.30
N ASN A 277 9.70 8.99 -1.04
CA ASN A 277 8.51 8.82 -0.23
C ASN A 277 8.70 9.30 1.21
N VAL A 278 7.60 9.78 1.79
CA VAL A 278 7.45 10.10 3.21
C VAL A 278 6.31 9.27 3.74
N LEU A 279 6.57 8.48 4.78
CA LEU A 279 5.59 7.63 5.44
C LEU A 279 5.57 8.00 6.92
N GLY A 280 4.36 8.25 7.43
CA GLY A 280 4.14 8.62 8.82
C GLY A 280 3.37 7.53 9.52
N GLU A 281 3.95 6.93 10.56
CA GLU A 281 3.26 5.93 11.37
C GLU A 281 3.43 6.19 12.87
N GLY A 282 2.36 6.65 13.51
CA GLY A 282 2.29 6.81 14.96
C GLY A 282 3.24 7.85 15.52
N LYS A 283 4.47 7.45 15.89
CA LYS A 283 5.52 8.37 16.40
C LYS A 283 6.78 8.36 15.56
N ASN A 284 6.80 7.54 14.51
CA ASN A 284 7.94 7.33 13.65
C ASN A 284 7.62 7.89 12.26
N ILE A 285 8.66 8.42 11.63
CA ILE A 285 8.58 8.91 10.26
C ILE A 285 9.67 8.21 9.48
N TYR A 286 9.27 7.61 8.38
CA TYR A 286 10.16 6.89 7.49
C TYR A 286 10.26 7.64 6.17
N LEU A 287 11.50 7.79 5.72
CA LEU A 287 11.83 8.53 4.51
C LEU A 287 12.63 7.62 3.63
N THR A 288 12.20 7.42 2.40
CA THR A 288 12.98 6.68 1.40
C THR A 288 13.53 7.66 0.37
N GLY A 289 14.77 7.44 -0.07
CA GLY A 289 15.42 8.30 -1.02
C GLY A 289 16.72 7.71 -1.56
N ARG A 290 17.43 8.46 -2.40
CA ARG A 290 18.71 8.03 -2.97
C ARG A 290 19.79 9.06 -2.73
N ASN A 291 20.97 8.59 -2.31
CA ASN A 291 22.12 9.46 -2.18
C ASN A 291 22.87 9.55 -3.53
N VAL A 292 22.66 10.65 -4.25
CA VAL A 292 23.28 10.88 -5.57
C VAL A 292 24.81 11.06 -5.48
N LYS A 293 25.36 11.38 -4.30
CA LYS A 293 26.80 11.65 -4.14
C LYS A 293 27.65 10.42 -3.76
N GLU A 294 27.03 9.34 -3.29
CA GLU A 294 27.73 8.15 -2.77
C GLU A 294 27.24 6.86 -3.45
N ASP A 295 27.57 6.72 -4.75
CA ASP A 295 27.35 5.49 -5.53
C ASP A 295 25.89 4.98 -5.59
N SER A 296 24.91 5.89 -5.62
CA SER A 296 23.50 5.57 -5.86
C SER A 296 22.86 4.59 -4.87
N LYS A 297 23.31 4.59 -3.61
CA LYS A 297 22.64 3.79 -2.58
C LYS A 297 21.31 4.43 -2.20
N ASP A 298 20.26 3.61 -2.21
CA ASP A 298 18.98 3.96 -1.61
C ASP A 298 19.15 3.95 -0.08
N PHE A 299 18.46 4.86 0.60
CA PHE A 299 18.52 5.00 2.06
C PHE A 299 17.12 4.99 2.69
N ILE A 300 17.07 4.63 3.97
CA ILE A 300 15.90 4.85 4.82
C ILE A 300 16.30 5.57 6.09
N TYR A 301 15.67 6.73 6.32
CA TYR A 301 15.77 7.42 7.58
C TYR A 301 14.53 7.15 8.43
N SER A 302 14.75 6.78 9.68
CA SER A 302 13.71 6.81 10.71
C SER A 302 13.92 8.00 11.63
N MET A 303 12.86 8.76 11.90
CA MET A 303 12.88 9.82 12.91
C MET A 303 12.10 9.35 14.14
N LYS A 304 12.76 9.33 15.30
CA LYS A 304 12.16 8.93 16.58
C LYS A 304 11.85 10.15 17.45
N LYS A 305 10.63 10.24 17.97
CA LYS A 305 10.18 11.35 18.82
C LYS A 305 11.18 11.69 19.94
N GLY A 306 11.58 12.96 20.02
CA GLY A 306 12.39 13.50 21.12
C GLY A 306 13.90 13.52 20.85
N LYS A 307 14.33 13.02 19.70
CA LYS A 307 15.67 13.21 19.17
C LYS A 307 15.54 13.59 17.70
N ASP A 308 15.89 14.82 17.34
CA ASP A 308 16.07 15.23 15.93
C ASP A 308 17.36 14.60 15.36
N ILE A 309 17.57 13.31 15.64
CA ILE A 309 18.72 12.54 15.18
C ILE A 309 18.17 11.58 14.12
N PHE A 310 18.61 11.83 12.89
CA PHE A 310 18.46 10.88 11.81
C PHE A 310 19.62 9.88 11.94
N GLU A 311 19.30 8.65 12.30
CA GLU A 311 20.27 7.57 12.19
C GLU A 311 20.28 7.13 10.73
N ASP A 312 21.44 7.26 10.08
CA ASP A 312 21.68 6.61 8.80
C ASP A 312 21.73 5.13 9.08
N LEU A 313 20.63 4.45 8.79
CA LEU A 313 20.59 3.01 8.91
C LEU A 313 21.30 2.48 7.65
N ASP A 314 22.56 2.06 7.80
CA ASP A 314 23.33 1.34 6.77
C ASP A 314 22.66 -0.03 6.53
N LEU A 315 21.52 0.00 5.83
CA LEU A 315 20.61 -1.10 5.61
C LEU A 315 20.82 -1.62 4.20
N GLN A 316 21.28 -2.87 4.09
CA GLN A 316 21.38 -3.53 2.78
C GLN A 316 20.03 -3.95 2.22
N TYR A 317 19.03 -4.18 3.08
CA TYR A 317 17.67 -4.57 2.68
C TYR A 317 16.66 -3.98 3.67
N THR A 318 15.72 -3.19 3.15
CA THR A 318 14.58 -2.71 3.92
C THR A 318 13.34 -2.78 3.07
N TYR A 319 12.25 -3.25 3.67
CA TYR A 319 10.95 -3.33 3.03
C TYR A 319 10.00 -2.43 3.81
N VAL A 320 9.35 -1.48 3.13
CA VAL A 320 8.30 -0.67 3.71
C VAL A 320 7.00 -1.09 3.06
N THR A 321 6.04 -1.52 3.87
CA THR A 321 4.78 -2.09 3.40
C THR A 321 3.72 -1.02 3.21
N ASN A 322 2.61 -1.41 2.56
CA ASN A 322 1.43 -0.58 2.39
C ASN A 322 0.73 -0.20 3.72
N SER A 323 1.07 -0.84 4.85
CA SER A 323 0.56 -0.51 6.19
C SER A 323 1.46 0.45 6.99
N ASN A 324 2.59 0.89 6.44
CA ASN A 324 3.61 1.75 7.04
C ASN A 324 4.56 1.12 8.09
N ASP A 325 4.46 -0.19 8.40
CA ASP A 325 5.40 -0.77 9.37
C ASP A 325 6.77 -1.08 8.74
N LEU A 326 7.82 -1.00 9.57
CA LEU A 326 9.21 -1.13 9.13
C LEU A 326 9.83 -2.47 9.51
N LEU A 327 10.18 -3.26 8.50
CA LEU A 327 11.03 -4.44 8.64
C LEU A 327 12.45 -4.10 8.18
N HIS A 328 13.43 -4.16 9.09
CA HIS A 328 14.83 -3.93 8.75
C HIS A 328 15.75 -5.03 9.25
N ALA A 329 16.77 -5.36 8.46
CA ALA A 329 17.80 -6.35 8.81
C ALA A 329 19.13 -5.65 9.08
N LYS A 330 19.74 -5.94 10.24
CA LYS A 330 21.05 -5.40 10.64
C LYS A 330 22.04 -6.55 10.84
N LYS A 331 23.20 -6.46 10.19
CA LYS A 331 24.28 -7.44 10.37
C LYS A 331 25.11 -7.08 11.61
N ARG A 332 25.21 -7.98 12.58
CA ARG A 332 26.07 -7.83 13.78
C ARG A 332 26.89 -9.08 14.00
N ALA A 333 28.22 -8.94 14.03
CA ALA A 333 29.16 -10.06 14.25
C ALA A 333 28.97 -11.25 13.30
N GLY A 334 28.59 -11.00 12.04
CA GLY A 334 28.36 -12.05 11.03
C GLY A 334 26.94 -12.61 10.99
N THR A 335 26.09 -12.29 11.97
CA THR A 335 24.68 -12.72 12.02
C THR A 335 23.74 -11.61 11.57
N TRP A 336 22.73 -11.95 10.79
CA TRP A 336 21.64 -11.05 10.44
C TRP A 336 20.61 -11.04 11.57
N LEU A 337 20.35 -9.86 12.12
CA LEU A 337 19.31 -9.62 13.12
C LEU A 337 18.18 -8.90 12.41
N MET A 338 16.97 -9.46 12.49
CA MET A 338 15.77 -8.82 11.95
C MET A 338 15.07 -8.05 13.06
N TYR A 339 14.67 -6.84 12.72
CA TYR A 339 13.96 -5.93 13.61
C TYR A 339 12.66 -5.54 12.96
N PHE A 340 11.60 -5.60 13.76
CA PHE A 340 10.27 -5.13 13.40
C PHE A 340 9.86 -4.04 14.39
N ASN A 341 9.68 -2.81 13.94
CA ASN A 341 9.36 -1.66 14.81
C ASN A 341 10.29 -1.57 16.06
N ASP A 342 11.60 -1.71 15.86
CA ASP A 342 12.67 -1.78 16.88
C ASP A 342 12.64 -3.00 17.83
N ARG A 343 11.74 -3.96 17.63
CA ARG A 343 11.72 -5.23 18.38
C ARG A 343 12.58 -6.27 17.69
N PHE A 344 13.45 -6.93 18.46
CA PHE A 344 14.25 -8.04 17.96
C PHE A 344 13.35 -9.24 17.65
N VAL A 345 13.43 -9.74 16.41
CA VAL A 345 12.78 -10.99 16.00
C VAL A 345 13.77 -12.12 16.31
N PRO A 346 13.50 -12.98 17.32
CA PRO A 346 14.41 -14.05 17.67
C PRO A 346 14.52 -15.03 16.50
N ASN A 347 15.72 -15.11 15.91
CA ASN A 347 16.08 -16.20 15.03
C ASN A 347 16.29 -17.43 15.94
N GLN A 348 15.38 -18.42 15.90
CA GLN A 348 15.59 -19.65 16.67
C GLN A 348 16.90 -20.30 16.21
N GLU A 349 17.68 -20.76 17.19
CA GLU A 349 19.00 -21.35 16.99
C GLU A 349 18.96 -22.54 16.03
N SER A 350 19.07 -22.28 14.72
CA SER A 350 19.50 -23.27 13.75
C SER A 350 20.86 -22.82 13.24
N THR A 351 21.89 -23.51 13.72
CA THR A 351 23.22 -23.41 13.13
C THR A 351 23.11 -23.82 11.67
N LYS A 352 23.09 -22.83 10.76
CA LYS A 352 23.14 -22.91 9.28
C LYS A 352 21.84 -22.78 8.48
N GLY A 353 20.77 -22.20 9.02
CA GLY A 353 19.64 -21.73 8.20
C GLY A 353 19.45 -20.23 8.35
N TYR A 354 19.49 -19.47 7.26
CA TYR A 354 18.86 -18.14 7.26
C TYR A 354 17.38 -18.33 6.92
N ILE A 355 16.50 -17.69 7.68
CA ILE A 355 15.11 -17.48 7.25
C ILE A 355 15.13 -16.18 6.46
N GLN A 356 14.93 -16.28 5.16
CA GLN A 356 14.66 -15.12 4.33
C GLN A 356 13.20 -14.73 4.59
N ILE A 357 12.97 -13.81 5.52
CA ILE A 357 11.63 -13.28 5.76
C ILE A 357 11.20 -12.56 4.49
N SER A 358 10.17 -13.09 3.84
CA SER A 358 9.56 -12.50 2.65
C SER A 358 8.47 -11.51 3.05
N LYS A 359 7.78 -11.74 4.18
CA LYS A 359 6.72 -10.87 4.69
C LYS A 359 6.54 -10.86 6.21
N TYR A 360 5.80 -9.86 6.70
CA TYR A 360 5.15 -9.91 8.01
C TYR A 360 3.68 -9.43 7.93
N TYR A 361 2.89 -9.70 8.97
CA TYR A 361 1.51 -9.26 9.17
C TYR A 361 1.31 -8.90 10.65
N GLU A 362 0.73 -7.75 10.96
CA GLU A 362 0.32 -7.39 12.33
C GLU A 362 -1.21 -7.45 12.45
N ASP A 363 -1.72 -8.24 13.39
CA ASP A 363 -3.16 -8.30 13.66
C ASP A 363 -3.63 -7.09 14.49
N THR A 364 -4.93 -6.92 14.63
CA THR A 364 -5.51 -5.81 15.40
C THR A 364 -5.19 -5.84 16.90
N ASN A 365 -4.65 -6.95 17.40
CA ASN A 365 -4.21 -7.12 18.78
C ASN A 365 -2.71 -6.84 18.95
N GLY A 366 -2.01 -6.47 17.88
CA GLY A 366 -0.57 -6.20 17.88
C GLY A 366 0.30 -7.46 17.78
N ASN A 367 -0.27 -8.62 17.43
CA ASN A 367 0.51 -9.84 17.19
C ASN A 367 1.14 -9.76 15.80
N VAL A 368 2.45 -10.02 15.73
CA VAL A 368 3.21 -9.93 14.48
C VAL A 368 3.53 -11.33 13.98
N TYR A 369 3.14 -11.62 12.76
CA TYR A 369 3.39 -12.87 12.05
C TYR A 369 4.42 -12.63 10.97
N PHE A 370 5.35 -13.56 10.73
CA PHE A 370 6.39 -13.47 9.70
C PHE A 370 6.26 -14.66 8.78
N LEU A 371 6.21 -14.41 7.48
CA LEU A 371 6.34 -15.42 6.45
C LEU A 371 7.77 -15.36 5.90
N GLY A 372 8.47 -16.48 5.85
CA GLY A 372 9.80 -16.52 5.28
C GLY A 372 10.14 -17.87 4.68
N GLU A 373 11.12 -17.90 3.79
CA GLU A 373 11.66 -19.13 3.24
C GLU A 373 12.89 -19.51 4.05
N HIS A 374 12.86 -20.70 4.65
CA HIS A 374 14.04 -21.31 5.24
C HIS A 374 14.96 -21.76 4.11
N GLY A 375 16.28 -21.73 4.30
CA GLY A 375 17.26 -22.13 3.26
C GLY A 375 17.13 -23.55 2.67
N SER A 376 16.19 -24.37 3.16
CA SER A 376 15.76 -25.65 2.57
C SER A 376 14.66 -25.53 1.51
N GLY A 377 14.08 -24.34 1.31
CA GLY A 377 12.89 -24.10 0.47
C GLY A 377 11.56 -24.23 1.23
N ASP A 378 11.59 -24.40 2.55
CA ASP A 378 10.39 -24.51 3.36
C ASP A 378 9.83 -23.12 3.69
N ILE A 379 8.51 -22.95 3.55
CA ILE A 379 7.82 -21.74 3.99
C ILE A 379 7.59 -21.84 5.50
N VAL A 380 8.13 -20.87 6.24
CA VAL A 380 8.03 -20.74 7.70
C VAL A 380 7.10 -19.59 8.03
N LEU A 381 6.09 -19.87 8.86
CA LEU A 381 5.26 -18.85 9.51
C LEU A 381 5.65 -18.76 10.99
N ALA A 382 6.24 -17.64 11.42
CA ALA A 382 6.56 -17.38 12.83
C ALA A 382 5.58 -16.35 13.40
N SER A 383 5.25 -16.41 14.69
CA SER A 383 4.45 -15.36 15.36
C SER A 383 5.18 -14.85 16.60
N ILE A 384 5.24 -13.54 16.77
CA ILE A 384 5.57 -12.86 18.02
C ILE A 384 4.23 -12.53 18.70
N LYS A 385 3.94 -13.26 19.77
CA LYS A 385 2.91 -12.89 20.75
C LYS A 385 3.61 -12.22 21.93
N ASP A 386 3.01 -11.15 22.46
CA ASP A 386 3.41 -10.58 23.75
C ASP A 386 3.12 -11.55 24.92
#